data_AF-A0A090WDA0-F1
#
_entry.id   AF-A0A090WDA0-F1
#
_cell.length_a   1.000
_cell.length_b   1.000
_cell.length_c   1.000
_cell.angle_alpha   90.00
_cell.angle_beta   90.00
_cell.angle_gamma   90.00
#
_symmetry.space_group_name_H-M   'P 1'
#
loop_
_entity.id
_entity.type
_entity.pdbx_description
1 polymer ?
#
loop_
_entity_poly.entity_id
_entity_poly.type
_entity_poly.pdbx_seq_one_letter_code
_entity_poly.pdbx_strand_id
1 'polypeptide(L)' 'MTSSPTTFYSASAGSGKTYTLARDYLTLLFKSQFNNHYRKILAVTFTNKAVAEMKERVLEHLYNFGKQSVPDSSLGIFDI' A
#
# COMPACT_ATOMS: atom_id res chain seq x y z
N MET A 1 22.20 16.14 -11.53
CA MET A 1 21.58 15.11 -10.65
C MET A 1 20.19 15.60 -10.30
N THR A 2 19.14 15.07 -10.95
CA THR A 2 17.76 15.45 -10.66
C THR A 2 17.32 14.73 -9.38
N SER A 3 17.13 15.46 -8.29
CA SER A 3 16.54 14.94 -7.07
C SER A 3 15.13 14.44 -7.39
N SER A 4 14.94 13.11 -7.39
CA SER A 4 13.58 12.57 -7.43
C SER A 4 12.82 13.07 -6.19
N PRO A 5 11.57 13.49 -6.31
CA PRO A 5 10.83 14.03 -5.19
C PRO A 5 10.67 12.96 -4.09
N THR A 6 11.13 13.27 -2.88
CA THR A 6 10.94 12.46 -1.68
C THR A 6 9.70 12.98 -0.94
N THR A 7 8.74 12.10 -0.66
CA THR A 7 7.56 12.44 0.13
C THR A 7 7.76 12.03 1.59
N PHE A 8 7.58 12.97 2.51
CA PHE A 8 7.64 12.72 3.95
C PHE A 8 6.23 12.71 4.54
N TYR A 9 5.88 11.64 5.27
CA TYR A 9 4.62 11.52 5.99
C TYR A 9 4.87 11.58 7.49
N SER A 10 4.30 12.59 8.17
CA SER A 10 4.21 12.61 9.63
C SER A 10 2.86 12.05 10.04
N ALA A 11 2.83 11.23 11.08
CA ALA A 11 1.60 10.56 11.48
C ALA A 11 1.63 10.11 12.95
N SER A 12 0.65 10.59 13.71
CA SER A 12 0.47 10.34 15.14
C SER A 12 -0.01 8.92 15.44
N ALA A 13 0.06 8.47 16.70
CA ALA A 13 -0.53 7.19 17.09
C ALA A 13 -2.02 7.13 16.69
N GLY A 14 -2.47 6.00 16.16
CA GLY A 14 -3.86 5.82 15.71
C GLY A 14 -4.26 6.52 14.40
N SER A 15 -3.38 7.30 13.76
CA SER A 15 -3.73 8.11 12.57
C SER A 15 -3.76 7.33 11.24
N GLY A 16 -3.87 6.00 11.27
CA GLY A 16 -3.92 5.20 10.04
C GLY A 16 -2.59 5.04 9.28
N LYS A 17 -1.41 5.27 9.90
CA LYS A 17 -0.08 5.11 9.27
C LYS A 17 0.07 3.90 8.35
N THR A 18 -0.24 2.73 8.89
CA THR A 18 -0.08 1.46 8.19
C THR A 18 -1.06 1.33 7.02
N TYR A 19 -2.24 1.95 7.13
CA TYR A 19 -3.23 2.00 6.05
C TYR A 19 -2.72 2.85 4.88
N THR A 20 -2.20 4.05 5.17
CA THR A 20 -1.60 4.92 4.16
C THR A 20 -0.46 4.24 3.41
N LEU A 21 0.43 3.55 4.12
CA LEU A 21 1.54 2.82 3.48
C LEU A 21 1.06 1.66 2.59
N ALA A 22 0.02 0.93 3.00
CA ALA A 22 -0.56 -0.14 2.18
C ALA A 22 -1.21 0.43 0.91
N ARG A 23 -1.95 1.55 1.02
CA ARG A 23 -2.49 2.27 -0.13
C ARG A 23 -1.39 2.72 -1.08
N ASP A 24 -0.33 3.34 -0.58
CA ASP A 24 0.75 3.86 -1.42
C ASP A 24 1.47 2.73 -2.14
N TYR A 25 1.68 1.58 -1.47
CA TYR A 25 2.19 0.38 -2.12
C TYR A 25 1.28 -0.08 -3.27
N LEU A 26 -0.03 -0.19 -3.03
CA LEU A 26 -1.02 -0.57 -4.06
C LEU A 26 -1.09 0.44 -5.20
N THR A 27 -0.97 1.73 -4.90
CA THR A 27 -0.93 2.80 -5.89
C THR A 27 0.29 2.65 -6.80
N LEU A 28 1.47 2.36 -6.24
CA LEU A 28 2.68 2.08 -7.02
C LEU A 28 2.53 0.80 -7.84
N LEU A 29 1.91 -0.23 -7.27
CA LEU A 29 1.65 -1.50 -7.94
C LEU A 29 0.79 -1.31 -9.19
N PHE A 30 -0.33 -0.57 -9.08
CA PHE A 30 -1.27 -0.35 -10.18
C PHE A 30 -0.83 0.71 -11.19
N LYS A 31 0.15 1.57 -10.86
CA LYS A 31 0.72 2.54 -11.82
C LYS A 31 1.44 1.88 -12.99
N SER A 32 1.85 0.63 -12.88
CA SER A 32 2.55 -0.07 -13.94
C SER A 32 1.64 -0.95 -14.77
N GLN A 33 1.86 -0.95 -16.08
CA GLN A 33 1.21 -1.87 -17.01
C GLN A 33 1.86 -3.27 -17.02
N PHE A 34 2.98 -3.45 -16.29
CA PHE A 34 3.69 -4.73 -16.24
C PHE A 34 3.32 -5.53 -15.00
N ASN A 35 2.88 -6.77 -15.20
CA ASN A 35 2.45 -7.68 -14.12
C ASN A 35 3.55 -7.96 -13.06
N ASN A 36 4.83 -7.76 -13.40
CA ASN A 36 5.96 -8.02 -12.51
C ASN A 36 6.48 -6.77 -11.78
N HIS A 37 5.78 -5.64 -11.86
CA HIS A 37 6.27 -4.37 -11.30
C HIS A 37 6.44 -4.37 -9.78
N TYR A 38 5.66 -5.18 -9.05
CA TYR A 38 5.79 -5.35 -7.61
C TYR A 38 7.22 -5.68 -7.15
N ARG A 39 8.02 -6.35 -8.01
CA ARG A 39 9.43 -6.69 -7.75
C ARG A 39 10.36 -5.47 -7.69
N LYS A 40 9.91 -4.33 -8.18
CA LYS A 40 10.65 -3.05 -8.15
C LYS A 40 10.25 -2.16 -6.98
N ILE A 41 9.28 -2.57 -6.16
CA ILE A 41 8.82 -1.81 -5.00
C ILE A 41 9.49 -2.40 -3.75
N LEU A 42 10.31 -1.60 -3.08
CA LEU A 42 10.93 -1.96 -1.80
C LEU A 42 10.21 -1.26 -0.65
N ALA A 43 9.53 -2.03 0.19
CA ALA A 43 8.95 -1.56 1.44
C ALA A 43 9.82 -2.06 2.62
N VAL A 44 10.17 -1.16 3.53
CA VAL A 44 11.04 -1.45 4.68
C VAL A 44 10.36 -0.97 5.96
N THR A 45 10.40 -1.77 7.02
CA THR A 45 9.87 -1.42 8.34
C THR A 45 10.84 -1.80 9.45
N PHE A 46 10.68 -1.23 10.64
CA PHE A 46 11.60 -1.44 11.77
C PHE A 46 11.57 -2.88 12.33
N THR A 47 10.43 -3.59 12.25
CA THR A 47 10.29 -4.95 12.81
C THR A 47 9.68 -5.92 11.80
N ASN A 48 10.01 -7.21 11.92
CA ASN A 48 9.40 -8.27 11.10
C ASN A 48 7.89 -8.39 11.32
N LYS A 49 7.39 -8.09 12.53
CA LYS A 49 5.96 -8.08 12.82
C LYS A 49 5.24 -7.01 11.98
N ALA A 50 5.80 -5.81 11.90
CA ALA A 50 5.25 -4.75 11.05
C ALA A 50 5.30 -5.10 9.56
N VAL A 51 6.35 -5.80 9.10
CA VAL A 51 6.40 -6.35 7.73
C VAL A 51 5.23 -7.30 7.49
N ALA A 52 5.01 -8.25 8.40
CA ALA A 52 3.95 -9.26 8.27
C ALA A 52 2.56 -8.60 8.23
N GLU A 53 2.30 -7.66 9.14
CA GLU A 53 1.03 -6.90 9.19
C GLU A 53 0.80 -6.08 7.91
N MET A 54 1.83 -5.42 7.37
CA MET A 54 1.72 -4.66 6.13
C MET A 54 1.46 -5.58 4.93
N LYS A 55 2.15 -6.72 4.86
CA LYS A 55 1.96 -7.72 3.81
C LYS A 55 0.54 -8.29 3.81
N GLU A 56 0.03 -8.66 4.98
CA GLU A 56 -1.32 -9.20 5.13
C GLU A 56 -2.38 -8.22 4.61
N ARG A 57 -2.28 -6.93 4.99
CA ARG A 57 -3.18 -5.87 4.50
C ARG A 57 -3.15 -5.73 2.97
N VAL A 58 -1.95 -5.67 2.38
CA VAL A 58 -1.83 -5.57 0.91
C VAL A 58 -2.51 -6.75 0.22
N LEU A 59 -2.28 -7.97 0.71
CA LEU A 59 -2.90 -9.19 0.16
C LEU A 59 -4.42 -9.20 0.36
N GLU A 60 -4.91 -8.74 1.51
CA GLU A 60 -6.35 -8.63 1.80
C GLU A 60 -7.04 -7.68 0.82
N HIS A 61 -6.46 -6.50 0.58
CA HIS A 61 -6.99 -5.55 -0.40
C HIS A 61 -7.00 -6.14 -1.82
N LEU A 62 -5.90 -6.77 -2.25
CA LEU A 62 -5.82 -7.43 -3.56
C LEU A 62 -6.87 -8.55 -3.69
N TYR A 63 -7.06 -9.35 -2.66
CA TYR A 63 -8.08 -10.39 -2.62
C TYR A 63 -9.49 -9.81 -2.73
N ASN A 64 -9.77 -8.74 -2.00
CA ASN A 64 -11.07 -8.06 -2.06
C ASN A 64 -11.35 -7.41 -3.41
N PHE A 65 -10.34 -6.85 -4.09
CA PHE A 65 -10.47 -6.32 -5.45
C PHE A 65 -10.75 -7.40 -6.50
N GLY A 66 -10.33 -8.65 -6.25
CA GLY A 66 -10.60 -9.79 -7.11
C GLY A 66 -12.00 -10.40 -6.98
N LYS A 67 -12.81 -9.92 -6.02
CA LYS A 67 -14.18 -10.43 -5.81
C LYS A 67 -15.15 -9.86 -6.84
N GLN A 68 -16.20 -10.64 -7.15
CA GLN A 68 -17.24 -10.27 -8.11
C GLN A 68 -18.01 -9.00 -7.69
N SER A 69 -18.14 -8.77 -6.38
CA SER A 69 -18.53 -7.50 -5.77
C SER A 69 -17.43 -7.05 -4.83
N VAL A 70 -16.80 -5.91 -5.12
CA VAL A 70 -15.81 -5.30 -4.23
C VAL A 70 -16.53 -4.85 -2.96
N PRO A 71 -16.11 -5.28 -1.75
CA PRO A 71 -16.73 -4.82 -0.51
C PRO A 71 -16.60 -3.31 -0.32
N ASP A 72 -17.63 -2.64 0.21
CA ASP A 72 -17.62 -1.18 0.45
C ASP A 72 -16.43 -0.73 1.30
N SER A 73 -16.01 -1.55 2.26
CA SER A 73 -14.83 -1.29 3.11
C SER A 73 -13.51 -1.20 2.34
N SER A 74 -13.46 -1.72 1.11
CA SER A 74 -12.28 -1.72 0.25
C SER A 74 -12.28 -0.57 -0.77
N LEU A 75 -13.41 0.13 -0.96
CA LEU A 75 -13.49 1.28 -1.87
C LEU A 75 -12.75 2.50 -1.30
N GLY A 76 -12.86 2.72 0.01
CA GLY A 76 -12.26 3.86 0.71
C GLY A 76 -10.72 3.88 0.78
N ILE A 77 -10.03 2.93 0.14
CA ILE A 77 -8.56 2.95 0.08
C ILE A 77 -8.02 3.94 -0.94
N PHE A 78 -8.79 4.25 -1.98
CA PHE A 78 -8.42 5.26 -2.98
C PHE A 78 -9.19 6.58 -2.81
N ASP A 79 -10.19 6.64 -1.93
CA ASP A 79 -10.97 7.84 -1.67
C ASP A 79 -10.24 8.76 -0.66
N ILE A 80 -9.57 9.80 -1.18
CA ILE A 80 -9.16 11.03 -0.45
C ILE A 80 -9.31 12.23 -1.38
#